data_AF-A0A094F2P3-F1
#
_entry.id   AF-A0A094F2P3-F1
#
_cell.length_a   1.000
_cell.length_b   1.000
_cell.length_c   1.000
_cell.angle_alpha   90.00
_cell.angle_beta   90.00
_cell.angle_gamma   90.00
#
_symmetry.space_group_name_H-M   'P 1'
#
loop_
_entity.id
_entity.type
_entity.pdbx_description
1 polymer ?
#
loop_
_entity_poly.entity_id
_entity_poly.type
_entity_poly.pdbx_seq_one_letter_code
_entity_poly.pdbx_strand_id
1 'polypeptide(L)'
;MATAQKSSNPASDDSNLVPFEKAVEVKLVEGTKDTFSATLTSDWCNIANIGFGGLCVSLILAASRAYFATTHPSRSQPDPIHVTAQFLSAVPAGPLTIQVQPEKLGRNYSVVRVSLRTATTICTVAFVTQGNLATESGPNFETPKFELPDRAKCREVISKVFGTANPATKRCRIFCPPGGETPFWTPDLGRHRRDQWARLTDDDSRWDLLSLACIADWIPAMPLNYGYDKDMMGFLKTYGQSTISLTMEIRKDPKGAQWLLQRAVMNAAKNGRFDLDVKIIDEDGDLVASLTLDRETALRELNSKAWNLRQQLIQDIFQEEYREWFKTESLSVVRTVFTFTVSEDDILSSLRRVLLRRIDSFEVGVILVLETTESNTLLEDGSRAHNSQLGAGI
;
A
#
# COMPACT_ATOMS: atom_id res chain seq x y z
N MET A 1 31.15 32.42 12.91
CA MET A 1 31.05 30.95 12.97
C MET A 1 29.94 30.60 13.95
N ALA A 2 28.72 30.39 13.43
CA ALA A 2 27.56 30.02 14.25
C ALA A 2 27.34 28.51 14.13
N THR A 3 27.44 27.81 15.25
CA THR A 3 27.20 26.37 15.39
C THR A 3 25.71 26.09 15.28
N ALA A 4 25.31 25.34 14.26
CA ALA A 4 23.94 24.87 14.08
C ALA A 4 23.58 23.81 15.13
N GLN A 5 22.57 24.10 15.96
CA GLN A 5 21.93 23.10 16.81
C GLN A 5 21.18 22.09 15.94
N LYS A 6 21.63 20.83 15.94
CA LYS A 6 20.86 19.69 15.45
C LYS A 6 19.60 19.54 16.30
N SER A 7 18.43 19.76 15.70
CA SER A 7 17.15 19.37 16.30
C SER A 7 17.04 17.84 16.28
N SER A 8 17.32 17.18 17.41
CA SER A 8 17.04 15.77 17.60
C SER A 8 15.54 15.58 17.82
N ASN A 9 14.83 15.20 16.75
CA ASN A 9 13.49 14.65 16.84
C ASN A 9 13.56 13.31 17.60
N PRO A 10 12.61 12.97 18.49
CA PRO A 10 12.61 11.66 19.13
C PRO A 10 12.28 10.62 18.05
N ALA A 11 13.29 9.86 17.65
CA ALA A 11 13.14 8.73 16.76
C ALA A 11 12.20 7.71 17.43
N SER A 12 11.16 7.29 16.72
CA SER A 12 10.63 5.95 16.96
C SER A 12 11.79 4.97 16.87
N ASP A 13 11.89 4.04 17.83
CA ASP A 13 12.94 3.03 17.85
C ASP A 13 12.72 2.03 16.69
N ASP A 14 13.02 2.48 15.48
CA ASP A 14 12.90 1.73 14.22
C ASP A 14 14.08 0.76 14.04
N SER A 15 14.97 0.66 15.04
CA SER A 15 16.13 -0.25 15.09
C SER A 15 15.78 -1.74 15.10
N ASN A 16 14.50 -2.09 15.31
CA ASN A 16 13.99 -3.46 15.40
C ASN A 16 13.18 -3.93 14.17
N LEU A 17 13.16 -3.16 13.08
CA LEU A 17 12.46 -3.55 11.85
C LEU A 17 13.20 -4.68 11.12
N VAL A 18 12.50 -5.75 10.75
CA VAL A 18 13.04 -6.88 9.97
C VAL A 18 13.49 -6.40 8.58
N PRO A 19 14.75 -6.53 8.16
CA PRO A 19 15.19 -6.14 6.82
C PRO A 19 14.49 -6.93 5.72
N PHE A 20 14.47 -6.40 4.49
CA PHE A 20 13.75 -7.03 3.37
C PHE A 20 14.26 -8.44 3.08
N GLU A 21 15.58 -8.62 3.07
CA GLU A 21 16.26 -9.89 2.78
C GLU A 21 15.82 -10.98 3.75
N LYS A 22 15.59 -10.61 5.01
CA LYS A 22 15.09 -11.51 6.06
C LYS A 22 13.59 -11.74 5.96
N ALA A 23 12.82 -10.74 5.51
CA ALA A 23 11.38 -10.84 5.32
C ALA A 23 10.98 -11.76 4.17
N VAL A 24 11.83 -11.89 3.14
CA VAL A 24 11.63 -12.79 2.00
C VAL A 24 12.43 -14.08 2.12
N GLU A 25 13.03 -14.36 3.28
CA GLU A 25 13.77 -15.60 3.53
C GLU A 25 12.80 -16.79 3.50
N VAL A 26 13.18 -17.83 2.74
CA VAL A 26 12.44 -19.09 2.62
C VAL A 26 13.34 -20.27 2.96
N LYS A 27 12.79 -21.28 3.64
CA LYS A 27 13.53 -22.47 4.06
C LYS A 27 12.85 -23.73 3.55
N LEU A 28 13.60 -24.59 2.85
CA LEU A 28 13.09 -25.88 2.41
C LEU A 28 12.61 -26.69 3.62
N VAL A 29 11.38 -27.19 3.55
CA VAL A 29 10.82 -28.04 4.60
C VAL A 29 11.49 -29.41 4.54
N GLU A 30 11.95 -29.89 5.69
CA GLU A 30 12.64 -31.18 5.81
C GLU A 30 11.81 -32.32 5.19
N GLY A 31 12.48 -33.19 4.42
CA GLY A 31 11.84 -34.30 3.73
C GLY A 31 11.10 -33.94 2.44
N THR A 32 11.06 -32.65 2.05
CA THR A 32 10.43 -32.20 0.81
C THR A 32 11.47 -31.71 -0.22
N LYS A 33 11.04 -31.48 -1.46
CA LYS A 33 11.87 -30.89 -2.54
C LYS A 33 11.28 -29.60 -3.12
N ASP A 34 10.04 -29.31 -2.76
CA ASP A 34 9.19 -28.34 -3.42
C ASP A 34 8.39 -27.47 -2.44
N THR A 35 8.56 -27.69 -1.13
CA THR A 35 7.78 -27.02 -0.10
C THR A 35 8.71 -26.21 0.78
N PHE A 36 8.40 -24.93 0.93
CA PHE A 36 9.19 -23.96 1.66
C PHE A 36 8.36 -23.36 2.79
N SER A 37 9.02 -23.11 3.92
CA SER A 37 8.47 -22.36 5.04
C SER A 37 8.97 -20.92 5.01
N ALA A 38 8.12 -20.00 5.42
CA ALA A 38 8.42 -18.58 5.57
C ALA A 38 7.63 -18.00 6.75
N THR A 39 8.00 -16.80 7.20
CA THR A 39 7.28 -16.10 8.27
C THR A 39 7.00 -14.67 7.84
N LEU A 40 5.73 -14.29 7.77
CA LEU A 40 5.33 -12.90 7.58
C LEU A 40 5.29 -12.21 8.95
N THR A 41 6.17 -11.25 9.18
CA THR A 41 6.20 -10.49 10.43
C THR A 41 5.27 -9.28 10.37
N SER A 42 4.75 -8.87 11.53
CA SER A 42 3.72 -7.82 11.62
C SER A 42 4.19 -6.43 11.17
N ASP A 43 5.49 -6.18 11.23
CA ASP A 43 6.15 -4.97 10.75
C ASP A 43 6.30 -4.91 9.21
N TRP A 44 5.89 -5.98 8.52
CA TRP A 44 5.69 -6.07 7.08
C TRP A 44 4.21 -6.13 6.68
N CYS A 45 3.30 -5.97 7.64
CA CYS A 45 1.87 -5.91 7.42
C CYS A 45 1.34 -4.47 7.50
N ASN A 46 0.12 -4.27 7.05
CA ASN A 46 -0.65 -3.06 7.32
C ASN A 46 -1.20 -3.06 8.76
N ILE A 47 -1.90 -1.99 9.13
CA ILE A 47 -2.48 -1.79 10.46
C ILE A 47 -3.46 -2.89 10.91
N ALA A 48 -4.06 -3.61 9.97
CA ALA A 48 -4.93 -4.77 10.22
C ALA A 48 -4.15 -6.09 10.30
N ASN A 49 -2.81 -6.02 10.36
CA ASN A 49 -1.90 -7.15 10.40
C ASN A 49 -2.00 -8.08 9.18
N ILE A 50 -2.35 -7.51 8.02
CA ILE A 50 -2.41 -8.19 6.73
C ILE A 50 -1.20 -7.80 5.87
N GLY A 51 -0.56 -8.79 5.25
CA GLY A 51 0.59 -8.60 4.36
C GLY A 51 0.22 -7.93 3.04
N PHE A 52 1.18 -7.18 2.49
CA PHE A 52 1.07 -6.58 1.16
C PHE A 52 1.17 -7.64 0.07
N GLY A 53 0.44 -7.45 -1.03
CA GLY A 53 0.44 -8.39 -2.15
C GLY A 53 1.82 -8.50 -2.80
N GLY A 54 2.52 -7.37 -2.95
CA GLY A 54 3.89 -7.31 -3.44
C GLY A 54 4.87 -8.14 -2.62
N LEU A 55 4.73 -8.18 -1.30
CA LEU A 55 5.57 -9.01 -0.42
C LEU A 55 5.22 -10.50 -0.56
N CYS A 56 3.95 -10.84 -0.69
CA CYS A 56 3.52 -12.22 -0.96
C CYS A 56 4.10 -12.73 -2.29
N VAL A 57 4.11 -11.88 -3.32
CA VAL A 57 4.77 -12.20 -4.60
C VAL A 57 6.28 -12.32 -4.42
N SER A 58 6.91 -11.44 -3.65
CA SER A 58 8.36 -11.52 -3.38
C SER A 58 8.77 -12.84 -2.72
N LEU A 59 7.98 -13.32 -1.74
CA LEU A 59 8.14 -14.63 -1.12
C LEU A 59 7.95 -15.80 -2.12
N ILE A 60 6.97 -15.69 -3.02
CA ILE A 60 6.74 -16.65 -4.11
C ILE A 60 7.96 -16.72 -5.04
N LEU A 61 8.51 -15.56 -5.44
CA LEU A 61 9.69 -15.48 -6.28
C LEU A 61 10.92 -16.06 -5.55
N ALA A 62 11.08 -15.79 -4.26
CA ALA A 62 12.15 -16.35 -3.43
C ALA A 62 12.07 -17.89 -3.37
N ALA A 63 10.88 -18.45 -3.12
CA ALA A 63 10.65 -19.89 -3.13
C ALA A 63 10.93 -20.52 -4.51
N SER A 64 10.54 -19.84 -5.59
CA SER A 64 10.86 -20.29 -6.94
C SER A 64 12.37 -20.32 -7.18
N ARG A 65 13.13 -19.29 -6.78
CA ARG A 65 14.60 -19.28 -6.90
C ARG A 65 15.24 -20.39 -6.08
N ALA A 66 14.81 -20.57 -4.84
CA ALA A 66 15.29 -21.61 -3.95
C ALA A 66 15.01 -23.01 -4.52
N TYR A 67 13.86 -23.23 -5.15
CA TYR A 67 13.52 -24.48 -5.82
C TYR A 67 14.48 -24.83 -6.95
N PHE A 68 14.81 -23.89 -7.84
CA PHE A 68 15.78 -24.16 -8.91
C PHE A 68 17.19 -24.35 -8.36
N ALA A 69 17.61 -23.55 -7.37
CA ALA A 69 18.91 -23.68 -6.75
C ALA A 69 19.13 -25.04 -6.04
N THR A 70 18.07 -25.58 -5.41
CA THR A 70 18.18 -26.82 -4.61
C THR A 70 17.81 -28.08 -5.38
N THR A 71 16.73 -28.04 -6.17
CA THR A 71 16.16 -29.23 -6.81
C THR A 71 16.56 -29.37 -8.28
N HIS A 72 16.93 -28.27 -8.94
CA HIS A 72 17.39 -28.28 -10.34
C HIS A 72 18.72 -27.52 -10.55
N PRO A 73 19.78 -27.77 -9.75
CA PRO A 73 21.01 -26.96 -9.79
C PRO A 73 21.75 -27.02 -11.14
N SER A 74 21.51 -28.06 -11.95
CA SER A 74 22.06 -28.16 -13.31
C SER A 74 21.35 -27.26 -14.33
N ARG A 75 20.20 -26.68 -13.98
CA ARG A 75 19.52 -25.67 -14.79
C ARG A 75 20.06 -24.29 -14.41
N SER A 76 20.71 -23.63 -15.36
CA SER A 76 21.12 -22.24 -15.23
C SER A 76 19.89 -21.32 -15.37
N GLN A 77 19.01 -21.34 -14.37
CA GLN A 77 17.77 -20.54 -14.33
C GLN A 77 17.57 -19.91 -12.92
N PRO A 78 18.42 -18.94 -12.52
CA PRO A 78 18.37 -18.34 -11.19
C PRO A 78 17.37 -17.17 -11.04
N ASP A 79 16.83 -16.65 -12.14
CA ASP A 79 16.18 -15.33 -12.18
C ASP A 79 14.70 -15.42 -12.61
N PRO A 80 13.77 -14.93 -11.76
CA PRO A 80 12.38 -14.81 -12.19
C PRO A 80 12.29 -13.80 -13.34
N ILE A 81 11.63 -14.21 -14.42
CA ILE A 81 11.45 -13.40 -15.63
C ILE A 81 10.04 -12.82 -15.68
N HIS A 82 9.07 -13.61 -15.24
CA HIS A 82 7.66 -13.24 -15.30
C HIS A 82 6.89 -13.90 -14.16
N VAL A 83 5.88 -13.20 -13.64
CA VAL A 83 4.92 -13.75 -12.68
C VAL A 83 3.50 -13.24 -12.97
N THR A 84 2.53 -14.14 -12.90
CA THR A 84 1.11 -13.81 -12.74
C THR A 84 0.63 -14.35 -11.42
N ALA A 85 -0.03 -13.54 -10.60
CA ALA A 85 -0.50 -13.89 -9.27
C ALA A 85 -1.97 -13.53 -9.10
N GLN A 86 -2.71 -14.41 -8.42
CA GLN A 86 -4.11 -14.23 -8.03
C GLN A 86 -4.18 -14.23 -6.50
N PHE A 87 -4.76 -13.17 -5.93
CA PHE A 87 -4.92 -13.02 -4.48
C PHE A 87 -6.30 -13.54 -4.08
N LEU A 88 -6.33 -14.72 -3.47
CA LEU A 88 -7.54 -15.44 -3.11
C LEU A 88 -8.04 -15.10 -1.70
N SER A 89 -7.12 -14.72 -0.81
CA SER A 89 -7.45 -14.37 0.57
C SER A 89 -6.35 -13.49 1.18
N ALA A 90 -6.72 -12.69 2.19
CA ALA A 90 -5.77 -11.93 2.97
C ALA A 90 -4.73 -12.85 3.64
N VAL A 91 -3.48 -12.39 3.72
CA VAL A 91 -2.38 -13.11 4.37
C VAL A 91 -2.10 -12.45 5.72
N PRO A 92 -2.56 -13.01 6.85
CA PRO A 92 -2.23 -12.47 8.16
C PRO A 92 -0.76 -12.71 8.49
N ALA A 93 -0.18 -11.89 9.38
CA ALA A 93 1.14 -12.15 9.92
C ALA A 93 1.19 -13.53 10.62
N GLY A 94 2.29 -14.25 10.43
CA GLY A 94 2.50 -15.57 10.99
C GLY A 94 3.25 -16.51 10.05
N PRO A 95 3.31 -17.81 10.41
CA PRO A 95 3.93 -18.84 9.59
C PRO A 95 3.17 -19.05 8.28
N LEU A 96 3.93 -19.20 7.20
CA LEU A 96 3.44 -19.46 5.86
C LEU A 96 4.12 -20.71 5.29
N THR A 97 3.41 -21.41 4.42
CA THR A 97 3.95 -22.48 3.60
C THR A 97 3.81 -22.11 2.13
N ILE A 98 4.85 -22.36 1.35
CA ILE A 98 4.92 -22.05 -0.08
C ILE A 98 5.26 -23.34 -0.82
N GLN A 99 4.37 -23.78 -1.70
CA GLN A 99 4.57 -25.01 -2.48
C GLN A 99 4.82 -24.66 -3.95
N VAL A 100 5.86 -25.24 -4.54
CA VAL A 100 6.33 -24.99 -5.92
C VAL A 100 6.10 -26.23 -6.77
N GLN A 101 5.13 -26.19 -7.68
CA GLN A 101 4.87 -27.29 -8.61
C GLN A 101 5.41 -26.96 -10.01
N PRO A 102 6.31 -27.77 -10.59
CA PRO A 102 6.75 -27.56 -11.96
C PRO A 102 5.63 -27.90 -12.95
N GLU A 103 5.32 -26.96 -13.84
CA GLU A 103 4.37 -27.16 -14.94
C GLU A 103 5.12 -27.40 -16.26
N LYS A 104 6.31 -26.80 -16.41
CA LYS A 104 7.22 -27.01 -17.54
C LYS A 104 8.66 -26.80 -17.11
N LEU A 105 9.55 -27.74 -17.44
CA LEU A 105 10.99 -27.63 -17.19
C LEU A 105 11.77 -27.53 -18.51
N GLY A 106 11.88 -26.33 -19.07
CA GLY A 106 12.57 -26.08 -20.32
C GLY A 106 14.07 -25.84 -20.15
N ARG A 107 14.77 -25.71 -21.29
CA ARG A 107 16.20 -25.38 -21.35
C ARG A 107 16.47 -23.92 -20.97
N ASN A 108 15.80 -22.98 -21.63
CA ASN A 108 15.99 -21.54 -21.39
C ASN A 108 15.05 -21.03 -20.30
N TYR A 109 13.79 -21.47 -20.35
CA TYR A 109 12.77 -21.09 -19.39
C TYR A 109 12.05 -22.30 -18.83
N SER A 110 11.75 -22.24 -17.54
CA SER A 110 10.83 -23.16 -16.87
C SER A 110 9.64 -22.38 -16.32
N VAL A 111 8.50 -23.03 -16.20
CA VAL A 111 7.29 -22.46 -15.61
C VAL A 111 6.90 -23.31 -14.41
N VAL A 112 6.75 -22.67 -13.26
CA VAL A 112 6.30 -23.29 -12.02
C VAL A 112 5.02 -22.61 -11.55
N ARG A 113 4.07 -23.39 -11.06
CA ARG A 113 2.93 -22.91 -10.30
C ARG A 113 3.30 -22.88 -8.82
N VAL A 114 3.13 -21.75 -8.16
CA VAL A 114 3.48 -21.56 -6.76
C VAL A 114 2.21 -21.22 -5.99
N SER A 115 1.99 -21.87 -4.84
CA SER A 115 0.90 -21.51 -3.93
C SER A 115 1.47 -21.09 -2.59
N LEU A 116 1.06 -19.91 -2.11
CA LEU A 116 1.33 -19.40 -0.77
C LEU A 116 0.09 -19.60 0.09
N ARG A 117 0.28 -20.21 1.26
CA ARG A 117 -0.80 -20.58 2.18
C ARG A 117 -0.46 -20.29 3.63
N THR A 118 -1.50 -20.02 4.41
CA THR A 118 -1.47 -20.18 5.88
C THR A 118 -1.62 -21.66 6.23
N ALA A 119 -1.72 -21.98 7.53
CA ALA A 119 -2.01 -23.34 7.98
C ALA A 119 -3.30 -23.94 7.37
N THR A 120 -4.30 -23.10 7.07
CA THR A 120 -5.65 -23.55 6.68
C THR A 120 -6.03 -23.19 5.26
N THR A 121 -5.44 -22.14 4.68
CA THR A 121 -6.01 -21.46 3.52
C THR A 121 -4.95 -21.16 2.47
N ILE A 122 -5.25 -21.47 1.21
CA ILE A 122 -4.45 -20.97 0.08
C ILE A 122 -4.81 -19.50 -0.13
N CYS A 123 -3.85 -18.61 0.07
CA CYS A 123 -4.08 -17.17 -0.01
C CYS A 123 -3.68 -16.59 -1.36
N THR A 124 -2.65 -17.16 -2.00
CA THR A 124 -2.17 -16.68 -3.31
C THR A 124 -1.73 -17.85 -4.16
N VAL A 125 -2.11 -17.83 -5.44
CA VAL A 125 -1.61 -18.76 -6.44
C VAL A 125 -0.97 -17.96 -7.56
N ALA A 126 0.20 -18.39 -8.03
CA ALA A 126 0.93 -17.71 -9.06
C ALA A 126 1.56 -18.68 -10.06
N PHE A 127 1.77 -18.23 -11.29
CA PHE A 127 2.67 -18.87 -12.24
C PHE A 127 3.92 -18.01 -12.38
N VAL A 128 5.09 -18.62 -12.17
CA VAL A 128 6.38 -17.96 -12.29
C VAL A 128 7.14 -18.59 -13.45
N THR A 129 7.61 -17.75 -14.37
CA THR A 129 8.59 -18.15 -15.39
C THR A 129 9.98 -17.86 -14.86
N GLN A 130 10.79 -18.91 -14.76
CA GLN A 130 12.18 -18.87 -14.33
C GLN A 130 13.13 -19.00 -15.52
N GLY A 131 14.20 -18.22 -15.49
CA GLY A 131 15.18 -18.09 -16.58
C GLY A 131 16.51 -17.56 -16.07
N ASN A 132 17.32 -17.02 -16.97
CA ASN A 132 18.63 -16.45 -16.63
C ASN A 132 18.85 -15.18 -17.43
N LEU A 133 18.61 -14.03 -16.78
CA LEU A 133 18.71 -12.70 -17.39
C LEU A 133 20.11 -12.43 -17.93
N ALA A 134 21.15 -12.95 -17.28
CA ALA A 134 22.55 -12.73 -17.65
C ALA A 134 22.98 -13.47 -18.93
N THR A 135 22.20 -14.44 -19.41
CA THR A 135 22.53 -15.26 -20.58
C THR A 135 21.51 -15.15 -21.72
N GLU A 136 20.53 -14.25 -21.59
CA GLU A 136 19.56 -14.00 -22.65
C GLU A 136 20.27 -13.48 -23.90
N SER A 137 19.77 -13.91 -25.07
CA SER A 137 20.29 -13.51 -26.36
C SER A 137 19.14 -13.36 -27.35
N GLY A 138 19.24 -12.37 -28.23
CA GLY A 138 18.21 -12.05 -29.20
C GLY A 138 18.48 -10.72 -29.91
N PRO A 139 17.63 -10.33 -30.87
CA PRO A 139 17.70 -9.01 -31.47
C PRO A 139 17.53 -7.91 -30.43
N ASN A 140 18.37 -6.88 -30.51
CA ASN A 140 18.27 -5.69 -29.66
C ASN A 140 17.86 -4.51 -30.51
N PHE A 141 16.83 -3.79 -30.08
CA PHE A 141 16.37 -2.56 -30.71
C PHE A 141 16.44 -1.44 -29.68
N GLU A 142 17.08 -0.33 -30.04
CA GLU A 142 17.06 0.86 -29.20
C GLU A 142 15.64 1.45 -29.17
N THR A 143 15.10 1.62 -27.97
CA THR A 143 13.84 2.32 -27.74
C THR A 143 14.10 3.67 -27.10
N PRO A 144 13.22 4.67 -27.29
CA PRO A 144 13.32 5.93 -26.57
C PRO A 144 13.39 5.71 -25.05
N LYS A 145 14.33 6.39 -24.40
CA LYS A 145 14.44 6.40 -22.93
C LYS A 145 13.20 7.05 -22.33
N PHE A 146 12.80 6.60 -21.15
CA PHE A 146 11.72 7.25 -20.42
C PHE A 146 12.19 8.62 -19.91
N GLU A 147 11.38 9.66 -20.12
CA GLU A 147 11.60 10.94 -19.46
C GLU A 147 11.47 10.78 -17.95
N LEU A 148 12.41 11.33 -17.19
CA LEU A 148 12.47 11.21 -15.74
C LEU A 148 12.18 12.56 -15.08
N PRO A 149 11.32 12.62 -14.04
CA PRO A 149 11.17 13.85 -13.28
C PRO A 149 12.46 14.15 -12.51
N ASP A 150 12.84 15.43 -12.46
CA ASP A 150 14.01 15.88 -11.71
C ASP A 150 13.83 15.58 -10.22
N ARG A 151 14.57 14.58 -9.76
CA ARG A 151 14.55 14.09 -8.38
C ARG A 151 14.84 15.18 -7.36
N ALA A 152 15.66 16.18 -7.69
CA ALA A 152 15.99 17.28 -6.77
C ALA A 152 14.80 18.22 -6.51
N LYS A 153 13.80 18.21 -7.40
CA LYS A 153 12.55 18.98 -7.25
C LYS A 153 11.44 18.17 -6.57
N CYS A 154 11.59 16.84 -6.49
CA CYS A 154 10.59 15.98 -5.86
C CYS A 154 10.55 16.17 -4.34
N ARG A 155 9.36 16.04 -3.76
CA ARG A 155 9.13 16.11 -2.31
C ARG A 155 8.85 14.72 -1.78
N GLU A 156 9.36 14.42 -0.59
CA GLU A 156 9.07 13.16 0.10
C GLU A 156 7.58 13.10 0.48
N VAL A 157 6.94 11.96 0.23
CA VAL A 157 5.49 11.76 0.37
C VAL A 157 5.13 10.75 1.45
N ILE A 158 6.01 9.78 1.75
CA ILE A 158 5.78 8.86 2.87
C ILE A 158 5.98 9.64 4.17
N SER A 159 4.86 9.98 4.79
CA SER A 159 4.79 10.68 6.07
C SER A 159 4.89 9.70 7.25
N LYS A 160 5.08 10.18 8.49
CA LYS A 160 5.11 9.31 9.67
C LYS A 160 3.81 8.53 9.83
N VAL A 161 2.69 9.11 9.39
CA VAL A 161 1.36 8.48 9.41
C VAL A 161 1.32 7.28 8.47
N PHE A 162 1.79 7.44 7.23
CA PHE A 162 1.78 6.35 6.26
C PHE A 162 2.68 5.20 6.75
N GLY A 163 3.85 5.51 7.30
CA GLY A 163 4.72 4.51 7.94
C GLY A 163 4.13 3.90 9.22
N THR A 164 3.21 4.57 9.91
CA THR A 164 2.52 4.02 11.10
C THR A 164 1.35 3.11 10.71
N ALA A 165 0.59 3.49 9.69
CA ALA A 165 -0.51 2.68 9.14
C ALA A 165 0.02 1.47 8.34
N ASN A 166 1.16 1.64 7.68
CA ASN A 166 1.83 0.64 6.86
C ASN A 166 3.30 0.51 7.27
N PRO A 167 3.61 -0.15 8.41
CA PRO A 167 4.98 -0.35 8.88
C PRO A 167 5.98 -0.84 7.83
N ALA A 168 5.52 -1.65 6.87
CA ALA A 168 6.34 -2.14 5.76
C ALA A 168 7.01 -0.99 4.98
N THR A 169 6.31 0.13 4.81
CA THR A 169 6.77 1.26 3.99
C THR A 169 7.81 2.12 4.70
N LYS A 170 8.09 1.90 5.99
CA LYS A 170 9.19 2.59 6.71
C LYS A 170 10.58 2.28 6.13
N ARG A 171 10.70 1.20 5.35
CA ARG A 171 11.93 0.76 4.68
C ARG A 171 12.14 1.41 3.32
N CYS A 172 11.18 2.22 2.87
CA CYS A 172 11.24 2.89 1.59
C CYS A 172 10.91 4.37 1.79
N ARG A 173 11.66 5.23 1.10
CA ARG A 173 11.38 6.65 1.00
C ARG A 173 10.88 6.94 -0.40
N ILE A 174 9.69 7.52 -0.50
CA ILE A 174 9.05 7.86 -1.78
C ILE A 174 9.02 9.36 -1.97
N PHE A 175 9.37 9.80 -3.17
CA PHE A 175 9.40 11.20 -3.57
C PHE A 175 8.58 11.41 -4.84
N CYS A 176 7.64 12.35 -4.82
CA CYS A 176 6.80 12.67 -5.97
C CYS A 176 7.12 14.07 -6.51
N PRO A 177 6.93 14.32 -7.82
CA PRO A 177 6.95 15.67 -8.37
C PRO A 177 5.91 16.56 -7.68
N PRO A 178 6.26 17.79 -7.30
CA PRO A 178 5.39 18.68 -6.53
C PRO A 178 4.33 19.34 -7.43
N GLY A 179 3.48 20.18 -6.83
CA GLY A 179 2.63 21.14 -7.55
C GLY A 179 1.14 20.86 -7.52
N GLY A 180 0.71 19.69 -7.03
CA GLY A 180 -0.71 19.38 -6.88
C GLY A 180 -1.31 19.87 -5.57
N GLU A 181 -2.64 19.90 -5.52
CA GLU A 181 -3.41 20.12 -4.29
C GLU A 181 -3.14 19.05 -3.21
N THR A 182 -2.49 17.95 -3.58
CA THR A 182 -2.23 16.76 -2.75
C THR A 182 -0.79 16.30 -2.99
N PRO A 183 -0.15 15.62 -2.02
CA PRO A 183 1.19 15.09 -2.21
C PRO A 183 1.25 13.91 -3.20
N PHE A 184 0.09 13.35 -3.59
CA PHE A 184 -0.01 12.19 -4.48
C PHE A 184 -0.31 12.56 -5.94
N TRP A 185 -0.62 13.83 -6.21
CA TRP A 185 -1.01 14.32 -7.52
C TRP A 185 -0.04 15.40 -8.02
N THR A 186 0.38 15.26 -9.28
CA THR A 186 1.13 16.28 -10.02
C THR A 186 0.24 16.78 -11.16
N PRO A 187 -0.12 18.08 -11.23
CA PRO A 187 -1.04 18.61 -12.24
C PRO A 187 -0.60 18.29 -13.68
N ASP A 188 0.69 18.47 -13.97
CA ASP A 188 1.27 18.28 -15.31
C ASP A 188 1.17 16.83 -15.83
N LEU A 189 1.02 15.85 -14.92
CA LEU A 189 0.87 14.44 -15.29
C LEU A 189 -0.61 14.03 -15.48
N GLY A 190 -1.54 14.83 -14.96
CA GLY A 190 -2.96 14.48 -14.84
C GLY A 190 -3.26 13.56 -13.65
N ARG A 191 -4.53 13.54 -13.20
CA ARG A 191 -4.95 12.79 -11.99
C ARG A 191 -4.83 11.27 -12.11
N HIS A 192 -4.88 10.74 -13.33
CA HIS A 192 -4.82 9.32 -13.63
C HIS A 192 -3.38 8.77 -13.69
N ARG A 193 -2.35 9.61 -13.53
CA ARG A 193 -0.95 9.20 -13.56
C ARG A 193 -0.22 9.65 -12.30
N ARG A 194 0.80 8.88 -11.91
CA ARG A 194 1.74 9.24 -10.85
C ARG A 194 3.13 8.77 -11.22
N ASP A 195 4.09 9.69 -11.11
CA ASP A 195 5.50 9.35 -11.08
C ASP A 195 5.99 9.45 -9.64
N GLN A 196 6.65 8.41 -9.14
CA GLN A 196 7.18 8.40 -7.78
C GLN A 196 8.56 7.74 -7.75
N TRP A 197 9.56 8.52 -7.34
CA TRP A 197 10.90 8.01 -7.06
C TRP A 197 10.89 7.26 -5.74
N ALA A 198 11.61 6.14 -5.68
CA ALA A 198 11.72 5.35 -4.47
C ALA A 198 13.15 4.89 -4.23
N ARG A 199 13.55 4.93 -2.96
CA ARG A 199 14.79 4.34 -2.46
C ARG A 199 14.57 3.62 -1.15
N LEU A 200 15.41 2.65 -0.85
CA LEU A 200 15.42 2.03 0.48
C LEU A 200 15.96 3.03 1.53
N THR A 201 15.45 2.92 2.76
CA THR A 201 15.77 3.85 3.86
C THR A 201 17.23 3.74 4.29
N ASP A 202 17.76 2.52 4.34
CA ASP A 202 19.18 2.27 4.60
C ASP A 202 20.00 2.71 3.38
N ASP A 203 20.96 3.61 3.59
CA ASP A 203 21.73 4.24 2.51
C ASP A 203 22.60 3.24 1.71
N ASP A 204 22.99 2.13 2.35
CA ASP A 204 23.77 1.05 1.72
C ASP A 204 22.89 -0.02 1.05
N SER A 205 21.58 0.01 1.25
CA SER A 205 20.67 -0.96 0.64
C SER A 205 20.47 -0.68 -0.84
N ARG A 206 20.20 -1.74 -1.61
CA ARG A 206 20.00 -1.69 -3.06
C ARG A 206 18.76 -2.47 -3.44
N TRP A 207 18.10 -2.04 -4.51
CA TRP A 207 17.03 -2.81 -5.10
C TRP A 207 17.58 -4.10 -5.73
N ASP A 208 16.77 -5.15 -5.67
CA ASP A 208 17.05 -6.46 -6.22
C ASP A 208 15.81 -7.01 -6.95
N LEU A 209 15.95 -8.15 -7.62
CA LEU A 209 14.84 -8.77 -8.37
C LEU A 209 13.62 -9.08 -7.50
N LEU A 210 13.83 -9.46 -6.23
CA LEU A 210 12.75 -9.88 -5.34
C LEU A 210 11.95 -8.67 -4.84
N SER A 211 12.58 -7.52 -4.66
CA SER A 211 11.95 -6.30 -4.15
C SER A 211 11.08 -5.56 -5.18
N LEU A 212 11.21 -5.88 -6.47
CA LEU A 212 10.43 -5.23 -7.55
C LEU A 212 8.91 -5.36 -7.37
N ALA A 213 8.43 -6.52 -6.90
CA ALA A 213 7.00 -6.70 -6.63
C ALA A 213 6.53 -5.89 -5.42
N CYS A 214 7.36 -5.79 -4.36
CA CYS A 214 7.07 -4.96 -3.19
C CYS A 214 6.91 -3.49 -3.54
N ILE A 215 7.91 -2.92 -4.23
CA ILE A 215 7.92 -1.49 -4.55
C ILE A 215 6.74 -1.11 -5.43
N ALA A 216 6.37 -1.94 -6.40
CA ALA A 216 5.21 -1.67 -7.26
C ALA A 216 3.85 -1.77 -6.55
N ASP A 217 3.77 -2.51 -5.44
CA ASP A 217 2.53 -2.59 -4.65
C ASP A 217 2.45 -1.49 -3.58
N TRP A 218 3.54 -0.76 -3.34
CA TRP A 218 3.60 0.42 -2.45
C TRP A 218 3.24 1.74 -3.14
N ILE A 219 2.48 1.66 -4.23
CA ILE A 219 1.86 2.81 -4.87
C ILE A 219 0.54 3.08 -4.12
N PRO A 220 0.41 4.25 -3.44
CA PRO A 220 -0.86 4.64 -2.84
C PRO A 220 -1.98 4.58 -3.88
N ALA A 221 -3.20 4.34 -3.47
CA ALA A 221 -4.26 4.18 -4.46
C ALA A 221 -4.46 5.40 -5.36
N MET A 222 -4.50 5.17 -6.67
CA MET A 222 -4.71 6.22 -7.66
C MET A 222 -6.05 6.96 -7.52
N PRO A 223 -7.16 6.33 -7.08
CA PRO A 223 -8.38 7.07 -6.73
C PRO A 223 -8.17 8.21 -5.73
N LEU A 224 -7.14 8.19 -4.88
CA LEU A 224 -6.84 9.28 -3.95
C LEU A 224 -6.53 10.60 -4.67
N ASN A 225 -6.04 10.55 -5.91
CA ASN A 225 -5.78 11.75 -6.73
C ASN A 225 -7.05 12.52 -7.13
N TYR A 226 -8.23 11.97 -6.85
CA TYR A 226 -9.53 12.56 -7.20
C TYR A 226 -10.21 13.26 -6.01
N GLY A 227 -9.43 13.66 -5.00
CA GLY A 227 -9.89 14.46 -3.86
C GLY A 227 -10.27 13.66 -2.61
N TYR A 228 -9.95 12.36 -2.59
CA TYR A 228 -10.16 11.48 -1.44
C TYR A 228 -8.96 11.43 -0.48
N ASP A 229 -7.86 12.08 -0.83
CA ASP A 229 -6.65 12.20 -0.01
C ASP A 229 -6.86 13.08 1.24
N LYS A 230 -7.71 14.12 1.14
CA LYS A 230 -8.08 15.00 2.27
C LYS A 230 -8.68 14.23 3.45
N ASP A 231 -9.23 13.05 3.17
CA ASP A 231 -9.64 12.05 4.15
C ASP A 231 -9.23 10.65 3.69
N MET A 232 -7.93 10.44 3.47
CA MET A 232 -7.40 9.16 3.00
C MET A 232 -7.83 8.00 3.90
N MET A 233 -7.80 8.18 5.23
CA MET A 233 -8.22 7.11 6.15
C MET A 233 -9.72 6.87 6.10
N GLY A 234 -10.54 7.91 6.01
CA GLY A 234 -11.98 7.76 5.81
C GLY A 234 -12.30 7.05 4.49
N PHE A 235 -11.58 7.35 3.41
CA PHE A 235 -11.69 6.65 2.14
C PHE A 235 -11.31 5.17 2.28
N LEU A 236 -10.15 4.84 2.87
CA LEU A 236 -9.71 3.47 3.08
C LEU A 236 -10.64 2.69 4.03
N LYS A 237 -11.20 3.36 5.03
CA LYS A 237 -12.20 2.81 5.95
C LYS A 237 -13.50 2.49 5.20
N THR A 238 -13.98 3.42 4.38
CA THR A 238 -15.26 3.28 3.67
C THR A 238 -15.18 2.25 2.56
N TYR A 239 -14.10 2.28 1.77
CA TYR A 239 -14.03 1.59 0.47
C TYR A 239 -12.95 0.51 0.37
N GLY A 240 -12.33 0.08 1.46
CA GLY A 240 -11.47 -1.10 1.56
C GLY A 240 -10.72 -1.53 0.30
N GLN A 241 -9.40 -1.35 0.25
CA GLN A 241 -8.64 -1.62 -0.97
C GLN A 241 -7.96 -2.97 -0.96
N SER A 242 -8.11 -3.69 -2.07
CA SER A 242 -7.50 -5.00 -2.30
C SER A 242 -6.94 -5.08 -3.72
N THR A 243 -5.77 -5.69 -3.86
CA THR A 243 -5.26 -6.15 -5.16
C THR A 243 -5.85 -7.53 -5.42
N ILE A 244 -6.51 -7.72 -6.56
CA ILE A 244 -7.13 -8.99 -6.98
C ILE A 244 -6.11 -9.82 -7.77
N SER A 245 -5.37 -9.16 -8.66
CA SER A 245 -4.37 -9.80 -9.50
C SER A 245 -3.14 -8.91 -9.65
N LEU A 246 -1.98 -9.54 -9.89
CA LEU A 246 -0.75 -8.86 -10.26
C LEU A 246 -0.06 -9.65 -11.36
N THR A 247 0.32 -8.98 -12.44
CA THR A 247 1.21 -9.51 -13.46
C THR A 247 2.46 -8.64 -13.50
N MET A 248 3.63 -9.26 -13.51
CA MET A 248 4.92 -8.58 -13.60
C MET A 248 5.81 -9.27 -14.61
N GLU A 249 6.47 -8.48 -15.44
CA GLU A 249 7.53 -8.91 -16.34
C GLU A 249 8.80 -8.13 -16.02
N ILE A 250 9.87 -8.86 -15.72
CA ILE A 250 11.18 -8.30 -15.40
C ILE A 250 12.00 -8.30 -16.68
N ARG A 251 12.52 -7.12 -17.02
CA ARG A 251 13.30 -6.87 -18.24
C ARG A 251 14.80 -6.79 -17.94
N LYS A 252 15.16 -6.36 -16.73
CA LYS A 252 16.55 -6.10 -16.32
C LYS A 252 16.68 -6.35 -14.83
N ASP A 253 17.83 -6.88 -14.42
CA ASP A 253 18.20 -6.96 -13.01
C ASP A 253 18.47 -5.54 -12.46
N PRO A 254 17.74 -5.07 -11.44
CA PRO A 254 17.98 -3.74 -10.83
C PRO A 254 19.27 -3.68 -10.01
N LYS A 255 20.05 -4.77 -9.93
CA LYS A 255 21.24 -4.89 -9.07
C LYS A 255 22.11 -3.64 -9.07
N GLY A 256 22.22 -3.04 -7.87
CA GLY A 256 23.05 -1.87 -7.63
C GLY A 256 22.29 -0.53 -7.73
N ALA A 257 21.03 -0.52 -8.17
CA ALA A 257 20.20 0.68 -8.15
C ALA A 257 19.85 1.08 -6.71
N GLN A 258 20.14 2.33 -6.36
CA GLN A 258 19.64 2.95 -5.12
C GLN A 258 18.25 3.55 -5.34
N TRP A 259 17.99 4.01 -6.55
CA TRP A 259 16.76 4.68 -6.92
C TRP A 259 16.08 3.98 -8.09
N LEU A 260 14.76 3.86 -7.98
CA LEU A 260 13.90 3.44 -9.06
C LEU A 260 12.74 4.41 -9.16
N LEU A 261 12.37 4.78 -10.38
CA LEU A 261 11.16 5.53 -10.67
C LEU A 261 10.03 4.53 -10.92
N GLN A 262 8.91 4.71 -10.23
CA GLN A 262 7.66 4.03 -10.56
C GLN A 262 6.77 5.03 -11.30
N ARG A 263 6.38 4.69 -12.52
CA ARG A 263 5.39 5.42 -13.31
C ARG A 263 4.11 4.60 -13.36
N ALA A 264 3.09 5.04 -12.64
CA ALA A 264 1.79 4.39 -12.57
C ALA A 264 0.75 5.15 -13.39
N VAL A 265 -0.06 4.42 -14.14
CA VAL A 265 -1.20 4.93 -14.91
C VAL A 265 -2.43 4.11 -14.56
N MET A 266 -3.52 4.78 -14.18
CA MET A 266 -4.84 4.18 -13.99
C MET A 266 -5.66 4.43 -15.26
N ASN A 267 -5.89 3.40 -16.07
CA ASN A 267 -6.57 3.58 -17.36
C ASN A 267 -8.08 3.67 -17.21
N ALA A 268 -8.67 2.93 -16.26
CA ALA A 268 -10.08 2.95 -15.95
C ALA A 268 -10.32 2.78 -14.45
N ALA A 269 -11.28 3.53 -13.93
CA ALA A 269 -11.85 3.32 -12.60
C ALA A 269 -13.37 3.38 -12.71
N LYS A 270 -14.04 2.24 -12.52
CA LYS A 270 -15.48 2.12 -12.68
C LYS A 270 -16.05 1.04 -11.77
N ASN A 271 -17.19 1.35 -11.13
CA ASN A 271 -17.94 0.42 -10.27
C ASN A 271 -17.06 -0.24 -9.21
N GLY A 272 -16.20 0.55 -8.56
CA GLY A 272 -15.31 0.07 -7.50
C GLY A 272 -14.09 -0.72 -7.99
N ARG A 273 -13.89 -0.92 -9.30
CA ARG A 273 -12.65 -1.55 -9.81
C ARG A 273 -11.79 -0.54 -10.56
N PHE A 274 -10.48 -0.70 -10.45
CA PHE A 274 -9.53 0.08 -11.23
C PHE A 274 -8.26 -0.71 -11.51
N ASP A 275 -7.62 -0.41 -12.64
CA ASP A 275 -6.32 -0.98 -13.01
C ASP A 275 -5.17 -0.04 -12.63
N LEU A 276 -3.97 -0.61 -12.55
CA LEU A 276 -2.70 0.12 -12.55
C LEU A 276 -1.75 -0.51 -13.55
N ASP A 277 -1.39 0.22 -14.60
CA ASP A 277 -0.20 -0.05 -15.41
C ASP A 277 1.00 0.66 -14.78
N VAL A 278 2.00 -0.12 -14.36
CA VAL A 278 3.18 0.37 -13.66
C VAL A 278 4.43 0.04 -14.45
N LYS A 279 5.26 1.05 -14.71
CA LYS A 279 6.63 0.86 -15.18
C LYS A 279 7.60 1.16 -14.05
N ILE A 280 8.55 0.26 -13.81
CA ILE A 280 9.72 0.49 -12.96
C ILE A 280 10.88 0.84 -13.88
N ILE A 281 11.46 2.02 -13.67
CA ILE A 281 12.45 2.64 -14.54
C ILE A 281 13.67 2.99 -13.69
N ASP A 282 14.88 2.76 -14.21
CA ASP A 282 16.12 3.12 -13.53
C ASP A 282 16.55 4.58 -13.79
N GLU A 283 17.69 4.98 -13.19
CA GLU A 283 18.23 6.35 -13.30
C GLU A 283 18.72 6.69 -14.70
N ASP A 284 18.97 5.69 -15.55
CA ASP A 284 19.39 5.86 -16.96
C ASP A 284 18.20 5.92 -17.91
N GLY A 285 16.97 5.88 -17.38
CA GLY A 285 15.73 5.91 -18.15
C GLY A 285 15.39 4.58 -18.83
N ASP A 286 16.01 3.47 -18.41
CA ASP A 286 15.73 2.13 -18.92
C ASP A 286 14.61 1.44 -18.13
N LEU A 287 13.84 0.62 -18.85
CA LEU A 287 12.80 -0.20 -18.25
C LEU A 287 13.42 -1.37 -17.47
N VAL A 288 13.15 -1.43 -16.17
CA VAL A 288 13.54 -2.54 -15.30
C VAL A 288 12.46 -3.60 -15.26
N ALA A 289 11.20 -3.19 -15.07
CA ALA A 289 10.05 -4.08 -15.04
C ALA A 289 8.77 -3.37 -15.46
N SER A 290 7.82 -4.15 -15.98
CA SER A 290 6.47 -3.71 -16.28
C SER A 290 5.49 -4.55 -15.48
N LEU A 291 4.48 -3.90 -14.88
CA LEU A 291 3.45 -4.57 -14.10
C LEU A 291 2.07 -4.08 -14.48
N THR A 292 1.09 -4.97 -14.32
CA THR A 292 -0.33 -4.63 -14.33
C THR A 292 -0.95 -5.18 -13.05
N LEU A 293 -1.64 -4.32 -12.31
CA LEU A 293 -2.35 -4.69 -11.09
C LEU A 293 -3.83 -4.40 -11.29
N ASP A 294 -4.69 -5.38 -11.02
CA ASP A 294 -6.12 -5.17 -10.92
C ASP A 294 -6.50 -4.97 -9.45
N ARG A 295 -7.16 -3.85 -9.16
CA ARG A 295 -7.55 -3.48 -7.81
C ARG A 295 -9.05 -3.26 -7.68
N GLU A 296 -9.52 -3.48 -6.47
CA GLU A 296 -10.89 -3.22 -6.06
C GLU A 296 -10.93 -2.31 -4.84
N THR A 297 -11.90 -1.41 -4.87
CA THR A 297 -12.41 -0.58 -3.78
C THR A 297 -13.86 -1.00 -3.56
N ALA A 298 -14.12 -1.70 -2.47
CA ALA A 298 -15.45 -2.18 -2.10
C ALA A 298 -15.89 -1.58 -0.77
N LEU A 299 -17.19 -1.29 -0.64
CA LEU A 299 -17.76 -0.83 0.62
C LEU A 299 -17.47 -1.83 1.74
N ARG A 300 -16.90 -1.35 2.84
CA ARG A 300 -16.69 -2.17 4.04
C ARG A 300 -17.78 -1.90 5.07
N GLU A 301 -18.51 -2.94 5.46
CA GLU A 301 -19.25 -2.91 6.73
C GLU A 301 -18.23 -3.09 7.86
N LEU A 302 -18.03 -2.08 8.72
CA LEU A 302 -17.07 -2.13 9.83
C LEU A 302 -17.77 -1.89 11.17
N ASN A 303 -17.71 -2.88 12.06
CA ASN A 303 -18.45 -2.91 13.33
C ASN A 303 -17.53 -3.09 14.57
N SER A 304 -16.37 -2.40 14.66
CA SER A 304 -15.56 -2.47 15.90
C SER A 304 -15.05 -1.10 16.42
N LYS A 305 -15.28 -0.83 17.71
CA LYS A 305 -14.91 0.41 18.42
C LYS A 305 -13.38 0.64 18.50
N ALA A 306 -12.59 -0.43 18.64
CA ALA A 306 -11.13 -0.35 18.71
C ALA A 306 -10.48 0.12 17.39
N TRP A 307 -11.09 -0.23 16.26
CA TRP A 307 -10.67 0.25 14.95
C TRP A 307 -10.86 1.77 14.85
N ASN A 308 -12.00 2.29 15.31
CA ASN A 308 -12.32 3.72 15.22
C ASN A 308 -11.34 4.61 16.01
N LEU A 309 -10.92 4.19 17.21
CA LEU A 309 -9.99 4.96 18.04
C LEU A 309 -8.58 5.04 17.44
N ARG A 310 -8.09 3.94 16.86
CA ARG A 310 -6.76 3.91 16.21
C ARG A 310 -6.73 4.73 14.92
N GLN A 311 -7.84 4.77 14.19
CA GLN A 311 -7.99 5.58 12.96
C GLN A 311 -8.07 7.08 13.26
N GLN A 312 -8.74 7.47 14.34
CA GLN A 312 -8.85 8.88 14.71
C GLN A 312 -7.48 9.50 15.04
N LEU A 313 -6.64 8.78 15.78
CA LEU A 313 -5.26 9.20 16.05
C LEU A 313 -4.42 9.36 14.77
N ILE A 314 -4.60 8.47 13.80
CA ILE A 314 -3.87 8.49 12.51
C ILE A 314 -4.35 9.67 11.66
N GLN A 315 -5.65 9.94 11.65
CA GLN A 315 -6.24 11.06 10.94
C GLN A 315 -5.77 12.40 11.50
N ASP A 316 -5.72 12.55 12.83
CA ASP A 316 -5.29 13.79 13.48
C ASP A 316 -3.83 14.11 13.15
N ILE A 317 -2.94 13.11 13.18
CA ILE A 317 -1.53 13.26 12.79
C ILE A 317 -1.41 13.59 11.29
N PHE A 318 -2.25 12.98 10.45
CA PHE A 318 -2.24 13.25 9.00
C PHE A 318 -2.58 14.70 8.70
N GLN A 319 -3.61 15.24 9.36
CA GLN A 319 -4.02 16.64 9.19
C GLN A 319 -2.95 17.63 9.67
N GLU A 320 -2.21 17.32 10.73
CA GLU A 320 -1.08 18.14 11.19
C GLU A 320 0.10 18.13 10.20
N GLU A 321 0.50 16.97 9.67
CA GLU A 321 1.55 16.87 8.66
C GLU A 321 1.14 17.49 7.31
N TYR A 322 -0.13 17.34 6.93
CA TYR A 322 -0.71 18.01 5.76
C TYR A 322 -0.56 19.53 5.90
N ARG A 323 -0.87 20.09 7.07
CA ARG A 323 -0.64 21.52 7.36
C ARG A 323 0.84 21.91 7.19
N GLU A 324 1.79 21.11 7.67
CA GLU A 324 3.23 21.37 7.47
C GLU A 324 3.64 21.36 5.98
N TRP A 325 3.10 20.44 5.18
CA TRP A 325 3.38 20.38 3.74
C TRP A 325 2.92 21.65 3.01
N PHE A 326 1.78 22.22 3.41
CA PHE A 326 1.24 23.47 2.87
C PHE A 326 1.73 24.75 3.57
N LYS A 327 2.42 24.69 4.71
CA LYS A 327 2.98 25.87 5.41
C LYS A 327 4.01 26.66 4.58
N THR A 328 4.44 26.13 3.44
CA THR A 328 5.33 26.82 2.50
C THR A 328 4.60 27.70 1.48
N GLU A 329 3.26 27.67 1.38
CA GLU A 329 2.48 28.62 0.58
C GLU A 329 1.28 29.14 1.35
N SER A 330 1.10 30.47 1.35
CA SER A 330 0.04 31.19 2.04
C SER A 330 -1.34 30.75 1.55
N LEU A 331 -2.02 29.87 2.29
CA LEU A 331 -3.45 29.61 2.12
C LEU A 331 -4.18 29.99 3.40
N SER A 332 -4.67 31.22 3.41
CA SER A 332 -5.78 31.63 4.25
C SER A 332 -7.03 30.82 3.85
N VAL A 333 -7.84 30.48 4.85
CA VAL A 333 -9.13 29.76 4.77
C VAL A 333 -9.03 28.23 4.86
N VAL A 334 -9.00 27.73 6.09
CA VAL A 334 -9.67 26.47 6.45
C VAL A 334 -10.75 26.81 7.48
N ARG A 335 -12.01 26.93 7.02
CA ARG A 335 -13.18 26.94 7.90
C ARG A 335 -13.53 25.49 8.20
N THR A 336 -13.15 25.02 9.37
CA THR A 336 -13.58 23.71 9.88
C THR A 336 -14.92 23.86 10.58
N VAL A 337 -15.97 23.20 10.07
CA VAL A 337 -17.24 23.02 10.77
C VAL A 337 -17.28 21.56 11.23
N PHE A 338 -17.32 21.35 12.54
CA PHE A 338 -17.64 20.06 13.14
C PHE A 338 -18.99 20.19 13.84
N THR A 339 -19.94 19.31 13.51
CA THR A 339 -21.15 19.10 14.30
C THR A 339 -21.15 17.64 14.73
N PHE A 340 -21.21 17.39 16.04
CA PHE A 340 -21.32 16.05 16.62
C PHE A 340 -22.53 15.99 17.54
N THR A 341 -23.24 14.86 17.51
CA THR A 341 -24.24 14.49 18.51
C THR A 341 -23.77 13.18 19.14
N VAL A 342 -23.44 13.17 20.43
CA VAL A 342 -23.02 11.96 21.18
C VAL A 342 -23.64 12.04 22.58
N SER A 343 -24.27 10.95 23.05
CA SER A 343 -24.96 10.89 24.33
C SER A 343 -24.01 10.84 25.54
N GLU A 344 -24.43 11.44 26.66
CA GLU A 344 -23.61 11.82 27.82
C GLU A 344 -23.02 10.67 28.66
N ASP A 345 -23.60 9.47 28.66
CA ASP A 345 -23.38 8.56 29.79
C ASP A 345 -22.05 7.76 29.81
N ASP A 346 -21.32 7.65 28.68
CA ASP A 346 -20.20 6.69 28.58
C ASP A 346 -18.78 7.30 28.75
N ILE A 347 -18.67 8.60 29.00
CA ILE A 347 -17.38 9.34 28.91
C ILE A 347 -16.53 9.32 30.19
N LEU A 348 -17.12 9.20 31.38
CA LEU A 348 -16.46 9.71 32.59
C LEU A 348 -15.34 8.83 33.19
N SER A 349 -15.23 7.53 32.86
CA SER A 349 -14.22 6.66 33.50
C SER A 349 -12.91 6.49 32.72
N SER A 350 -12.97 6.47 31.38
CA SER A 350 -11.83 6.13 30.53
C SER A 350 -11.02 7.37 30.08
N LEU A 351 -11.67 8.52 29.93
CA LEU A 351 -11.03 9.76 29.50
C LEU A 351 -10.18 10.42 30.60
N ARG A 352 -10.47 10.16 31.87
CA ARG A 352 -9.73 10.75 33.01
C ARG A 352 -8.26 10.31 33.08
N ARG A 353 -7.91 9.12 32.56
CA ARG A 353 -6.51 8.64 32.57
C ARG A 353 -5.67 9.12 31.38
N VAL A 354 -6.30 9.42 30.24
CA VAL A 354 -5.61 9.82 29.02
C VAL A 354 -5.40 11.35 28.97
N LEU A 355 -6.38 12.13 29.46
CA LEU A 355 -6.30 13.60 29.45
C LEU A 355 -5.41 14.17 30.57
N LEU A 356 -5.32 13.53 31.74
CA LEU A 356 -4.50 14.04 32.87
C LEU A 356 -2.98 14.02 32.61
N ARG A 357 -2.48 13.46 31.49
CA ARG A 357 -1.06 13.53 31.11
C ARG A 357 -0.70 14.66 30.13
N ARG A 358 -1.68 15.47 29.69
CA ARG A 358 -1.46 16.50 28.65
C ARG A 358 -2.06 17.89 28.98
N ILE A 359 -2.54 18.13 30.20
CA ILE A 359 -3.24 19.38 30.57
C ILE A 359 -2.32 20.57 30.86
N ASP A 360 -0.98 20.42 30.82
CA ASP A 360 -0.08 21.55 31.15
C ASP A 360 0.22 22.52 29.99
N SER A 361 -0.43 22.41 28.81
CA SER A 361 0.01 23.16 27.62
C SER A 361 -1.05 23.80 26.70
N PHE A 362 -2.33 23.89 27.10
CA PHE A 362 -3.31 24.64 26.30
C PHE A 362 -4.21 25.55 27.15
N GLU A 363 -4.19 26.86 26.85
CA GLU A 363 -5.18 27.82 27.33
C GLU A 363 -6.57 27.42 26.81
N VAL A 364 -7.52 27.34 27.73
CA VAL A 364 -8.87 26.82 27.52
C VAL A 364 -9.76 27.89 26.87
N GLY A 365 -10.22 27.63 25.64
CA GLY A 365 -11.35 28.32 25.01
C GLY A 365 -12.68 27.64 25.37
N VAL A 366 -13.66 28.44 25.77
CA VAL A 366 -14.99 28.04 26.31
C VAL A 366 -15.79 27.17 25.33
N ILE A 367 -16.34 26.04 25.83
CA ILE A 367 -17.34 25.21 25.12
C ILE A 367 -18.73 25.71 25.53
N LEU A 368 -19.54 26.13 24.56
CA LEU A 368 -20.97 26.45 24.73
C LEU A 368 -21.80 25.22 24.36
N VAL A 369 -22.55 24.68 25.32
CA VAL A 369 -23.50 23.57 25.15
C VAL A 369 -24.89 24.18 24.93
N LEU A 370 -25.58 23.76 23.86
CA LEU A 370 -26.99 24.10 23.62
C LEU A 370 -27.85 22.89 23.99
N GLU A 371 -28.75 23.07 24.97
CA GLU A 371 -29.81 22.11 25.30
C GLU A 371 -30.98 22.25 24.31
N THR A 372 -31.44 21.14 23.74
CA THR A 372 -32.73 21.08 23.03
C THR A 372 -33.67 20.14 23.79
N THR A 373 -34.72 20.68 24.37
CA THR A 373 -35.88 19.94 24.87
C THR A 373 -36.98 19.97 23.80
N GLU A 374 -37.35 18.82 23.26
CA GLU A 374 -38.60 18.68 22.50
C GLU A 374 -39.49 17.60 23.12
N SER A 375 -40.56 18.07 23.75
CA SER A 375 -41.80 17.34 23.99
C SER A 375 -42.66 17.40 22.73
N ASN A 376 -43.11 16.25 22.20
CA ASN A 376 -44.21 16.23 21.23
C ASN A 376 -45.25 15.17 21.60
N THR A 377 -46.45 15.67 21.87
CA THR A 377 -47.71 14.97 22.01
C THR A 377 -48.21 14.44 20.67
N LEU A 378 -48.81 13.26 20.76
CA LEU A 378 -49.64 12.55 19.78
C LEU A 378 -50.54 13.46 18.92
N LEU A 379 -50.69 13.12 17.64
CA LEU A 379 -52.00 12.94 17.02
C LEU A 379 -51.91 11.89 15.91
N GLU A 380 -52.73 10.87 16.08
CA GLU A 380 -53.12 9.82 15.14
C GLU A 380 -53.72 10.44 13.86
N ASP A 381 -53.47 9.86 12.68
CA ASP A 381 -54.36 8.83 12.16
C ASP A 381 -53.78 8.18 10.90
N GLY A 382 -53.93 6.87 10.81
CA GLY A 382 -53.50 6.06 9.69
C GLY A 382 -54.49 4.93 9.46
N SER A 383 -54.99 4.81 8.23
CA SER A 383 -55.56 3.56 7.73
C SER A 383 -55.55 3.62 6.19
N ARG A 384 -54.69 2.84 5.53
CA ARG A 384 -54.77 1.41 5.14
C ARG A 384 -55.47 1.17 3.78
N ALA A 385 -54.64 0.72 2.84
CA ALA A 385 -54.83 -0.37 1.87
C ALA A 385 -55.92 -0.31 0.77
N HIS A 386 -55.43 -0.58 -0.45
CA HIS A 386 -56.04 -1.27 -1.60
C HIS A 386 -57.44 -0.84 -2.11
N ASN A 387 -57.52 -0.34 -3.35
CA ASN A 387 -57.92 -1.13 -4.53
C ASN A 387 -57.99 -0.31 -5.82
N SER A 388 -57.59 -0.97 -6.92
CA SER A 388 -58.05 -0.86 -8.33
C SER A 388 -58.54 0.49 -8.89
N GLN A 389 -57.94 0.94 -10.00
CA GLN A 389 -58.56 0.83 -11.34
C GLN A 389 -57.68 1.42 -12.44
N LEU A 390 -57.71 0.75 -13.59
CA LEU A 390 -57.23 1.20 -14.90
C LEU A 390 -57.99 2.43 -15.41
N GLY A 391 -57.33 3.24 -16.24
CA GLY A 391 -57.92 4.24 -17.14
C GLY A 391 -56.96 5.42 -17.35
N ALA A 392 -56.10 5.42 -18.37
CA ALA A 392 -56.35 5.85 -19.77
C ALA A 392 -56.36 7.39 -19.97
N GLY A 393 -55.49 7.85 -20.89
CA GLY A 393 -55.51 9.18 -21.54
C GLY A 393 -54.78 10.26 -20.75
N ILE A 394 -53.87 11.07 -21.30
CA ILE A 394 -53.50 11.38 -22.70
C ILE A 394 -51.99 11.68 -22.70
#